data_AF-A0AAW2DVZ3-F1
#
_entry.id   AF-A0AAW2DVZ3-F1
#
_cell.length_a   1.000
_cell.length_b   1.000
_cell.length_c   1.000
_cell.angle_alpha   90.00
_cell.angle_beta   90.00
_cell.angle_gamma   90.00
#
_symmetry.space_group_name_H-M   'P 1'
#
loop_
_entity.id
_entity.type
_entity.pdbx_description
1 polymer ?
#
loop_
_entity_poly.entity_id
_entity_poly.type
_entity_poly.pdbx_seq_one_letter_code
_entity_poly.pdbx_strand_id
1 'polypeptide(L)'
;MRLFDMWIDFVNLRSEEYSDNSRIPTKNWMHTKGDLTINSLFYNINTDSVEDVTKRGIADLKSGKIVTPLPPKTTFLDDPLRVLRAIRFGARFGFLLDEELKEAASCDEVKDALAAKISREGIGVEIDLMLSGNQPAKAMTYICDLMLFWIVFTLPPKFEPAKSEGCDSYLLILWNYIFQVYFW
;
A
#
# COMPACT_ATOMS: atom_id res chain seq x y z
N MET A 1 3.62 -1.68 -23.42
CA MET A 1 4.04 -1.39 -24.83
C MET A 1 4.55 0.05 -24.90
N ARG A 2 5.65 0.34 -25.61
CA ARG A 2 6.15 1.72 -25.75
C ARG A 2 5.56 2.37 -27.01
N LEU A 3 4.86 3.49 -26.85
CA LEU A 3 4.27 4.29 -27.93
C LEU A 3 4.63 5.76 -27.72
N PHE A 4 5.17 6.43 -28.73
CA PHE A 4 5.58 7.85 -28.66
C PHE A 4 6.39 8.19 -27.40
N ASP A 5 7.40 7.38 -27.09
CA ASP A 5 8.24 7.49 -25.88
C ASP A 5 7.53 7.37 -24.52
N MET A 6 6.26 6.97 -24.51
CA MET A 6 5.52 6.64 -23.30
C MET A 6 5.36 5.13 -23.15
N TRP A 7 5.47 4.66 -21.92
CA TRP A 7 5.06 3.30 -21.57
C TRP A 7 3.54 3.28 -21.42
N ILE A 8 2.89 2.47 -22.25
CA ILE A 8 1.44 2.27 -22.26
C ILE A 8 1.14 0.82 -21.95
N ASP A 9 0.44 0.60 -20.84
CA ASP A 9 -0.03 -0.71 -20.43
C ASP A 9 -1.52 -0.84 -20.71
N PHE A 10 -1.88 -1.89 -21.45
CA PHE A 10 -3.26 -2.23 -21.75
C PHE A 10 -3.71 -3.29 -20.78
N VAL A 11 -4.65 -2.92 -19.92
CA VAL A 11 -5.30 -3.83 -18.97
C VAL A 11 -6.74 -4.00 -19.42
N ASN A 12 -7.18 -5.24 -19.57
CA ASN A 12 -8.58 -5.51 -19.89
C ASN A 12 -9.45 -5.25 -18.66
N LEU A 13 -10.67 -4.76 -18.87
CA LEU A 13 -11.68 -4.71 -17.81
C LEU A 13 -12.06 -6.16 -17.45
N ARG A 14 -12.01 -6.51 -16.16
CA ARG A 14 -12.32 -7.86 -15.65
C ARG A 14 -13.39 -7.77 -14.58
N SER A 15 -14.57 -8.36 -14.78
CA SER A 15 -15.51 -8.57 -13.68
C SER A 15 -15.12 -9.80 -12.88
N GLU A 16 -15.28 -9.72 -11.57
CA GLU A 16 -15.14 -10.88 -10.68
C GLU A 16 -16.49 -11.56 -10.40
N GLU A 17 -17.60 -10.94 -10.81
CA GLU A 17 -18.91 -11.58 -10.86
C GLU A 17 -19.11 -12.22 -12.23
N TYR A 18 -19.08 -13.54 -12.27
CA TYR A 18 -19.58 -14.34 -13.37
C TYR A 18 -21.03 -14.70 -13.06
N SER A 19 -21.93 -14.53 -14.01
CA SER A 19 -23.26 -15.14 -13.88
C SER A 19 -23.12 -16.65 -14.12
N ASP A 20 -23.86 -17.47 -13.37
CA ASP A 20 -23.78 -18.95 -13.41
C ASP A 20 -23.91 -19.56 -14.83
N ASN A 21 -24.44 -18.80 -15.80
CA ASN A 21 -24.68 -19.25 -17.18
C ASN A 21 -24.06 -18.38 -18.30
N SER A 22 -23.18 -17.41 -18.01
CA SER A 22 -22.58 -16.59 -19.08
C SER A 22 -21.13 -16.16 -18.81
N ARG A 23 -20.30 -16.23 -19.85
CA ARG A 23 -18.95 -15.64 -19.89
C ARG A 23 -18.98 -14.13 -20.18
N ILE A 24 -20.16 -13.53 -20.31
CA ILE A 24 -20.33 -12.10 -20.51
C ILE A 24 -20.53 -11.47 -19.12
N PRO A 25 -19.61 -10.60 -18.67
CA PRO A 25 -19.75 -9.84 -17.44
C PRO A 25 -21.09 -9.11 -17.37
N THR A 26 -21.83 -9.32 -16.29
CA THR A 26 -22.90 -8.39 -15.91
C THR A 26 -22.22 -7.07 -15.50
N LYS A 27 -22.79 -5.93 -15.91
CA LYS A 27 -22.29 -4.58 -15.60
C LYS A 27 -22.50 -4.25 -14.11
N ASN A 28 -21.85 -4.99 -13.22
CA ASN A 28 -21.79 -4.72 -11.79
C ASN A 28 -20.41 -4.17 -11.40
N TRP A 29 -20.38 -3.36 -10.35
CA TRP A 29 -19.42 -2.29 -10.09
C TRP A 29 -17.98 -2.78 -9.80
N MET A 30 -17.25 -3.08 -10.87
CA MET A 30 -15.85 -3.49 -10.92
C MET A 30 -14.86 -2.56 -10.18
N HIS A 31 -15.26 -1.31 -9.95
CA HIS A 31 -14.36 -0.21 -9.62
C HIS A 31 -14.26 0.08 -8.11
N THR A 32 -14.94 -0.66 -7.24
CA THR A 32 -14.95 -0.39 -5.79
C THR A 32 -14.01 -1.28 -4.98
N LYS A 33 -13.34 -2.27 -5.60
CA LYS A 33 -12.40 -3.18 -4.90
C LYS A 33 -10.93 -2.72 -4.96
N GLY A 34 -10.68 -1.46 -5.34
CA GLY A 34 -9.34 -0.89 -5.35
C GLY A 34 -8.69 -0.86 -3.97
N ASP A 35 -7.39 -0.59 -3.92
CA ASP A 35 -6.67 -0.40 -2.67
C ASP A 35 -7.11 0.88 -1.96
N LEU A 36 -7.15 2.01 -2.67
CA LEU A 36 -7.47 3.33 -2.13
C LEU A 36 -8.49 4.06 -3.01
N THR A 37 -9.29 4.94 -2.40
CA THR A 37 -10.28 5.78 -3.11
C THR A 37 -9.60 6.67 -4.16
N ILE A 38 -8.45 7.25 -3.82
CA ILE A 38 -7.65 8.09 -4.74
C ILE A 38 -7.11 7.33 -5.95
N ASN A 39 -6.92 6.01 -5.83
CA ASN A 39 -6.46 5.14 -6.92
C ASN A 39 -7.62 4.56 -7.73
N SER A 40 -8.85 4.92 -7.39
CA SER A 40 -10.08 4.47 -8.06
C SER A 40 -10.68 5.56 -8.97
N LEU A 41 -9.87 6.60 -9.29
CA LEU A 41 -10.20 7.65 -10.23
C LEU A 41 -9.77 7.25 -11.65
N PHE A 42 -10.65 7.43 -12.63
CA PHE A 42 -10.39 7.12 -14.03
C PHE A 42 -10.56 8.37 -14.88
N TYR A 43 -9.75 8.52 -15.93
CA TYR A 43 -9.97 9.56 -16.95
C TYR A 43 -10.59 8.92 -18.19
N ASN A 44 -11.79 9.37 -18.55
CA ASN A 44 -12.48 8.89 -19.74
C ASN A 44 -12.08 9.76 -20.93
N ILE A 45 -11.29 9.18 -21.83
CA ILE A 45 -10.78 9.85 -23.05
C ILE A 45 -11.86 10.14 -24.10
N ASN A 46 -13.06 9.55 -23.99
CA ASN A 46 -14.15 9.82 -24.92
C ASN A 46 -14.99 11.03 -24.49
N THR A 47 -15.04 11.30 -23.19
CA THR A 47 -15.86 12.38 -22.60
C THR A 47 -15.02 13.50 -22.00
N ASP A 48 -13.69 13.37 -22.03
CA ASP A 48 -12.73 14.29 -21.42
C ASP A 48 -13.02 14.63 -19.96
N SER A 49 -13.41 13.62 -19.18
CA SER A 49 -13.85 13.79 -17.80
C SER A 49 -13.24 12.77 -16.85
N VAL A 50 -13.03 13.19 -15.60
CA VAL A 50 -12.66 12.28 -14.50
C VAL A 50 -13.91 11.58 -13.97
N GLU A 51 -13.87 10.25 -13.94
CA GLU A 51 -14.87 9.39 -13.35
C GLU A 51 -14.42 8.94 -11.95
N ASP A 52 -15.25 9.23 -10.95
CA ASP A 52 -15.08 8.80 -9.57
C ASP A 52 -16.23 7.88 -9.16
N VAL A 53 -16.03 6.57 -9.34
CA VAL A 53 -17.06 5.57 -9.03
C VAL A 53 -17.29 5.46 -7.52
N THR A 54 -16.25 5.71 -6.72
CA THR A 54 -16.36 5.69 -5.25
C THR A 54 -17.15 6.88 -4.71
N LYS A 55 -17.30 7.94 -5.52
CA LYS A 55 -17.86 9.25 -5.15
C LYS A 55 -17.12 9.94 -4.00
N ARG A 56 -15.95 9.42 -3.62
CA ARG A 56 -15.12 9.90 -2.51
C ARG A 56 -13.71 10.23 -2.96
N GLY A 57 -13.17 9.54 -3.96
CA GLY A 57 -11.79 9.69 -4.42
C GLY A 57 -11.37 11.12 -4.70
N ILE A 58 -12.21 11.95 -5.34
CA ILE A 58 -11.89 13.37 -5.59
C ILE A 58 -11.85 14.17 -4.27
N ALA A 59 -12.78 13.91 -3.35
CA ALA A 59 -12.85 14.60 -2.07
C ALA A 59 -11.70 14.18 -1.13
N ASP A 60 -11.36 12.89 -1.10
CA ASP A 60 -10.26 12.33 -0.33
C ASP A 60 -8.92 12.83 -0.85
N LEU A 61 -8.75 12.91 -2.17
CA LEU A 61 -7.57 13.48 -2.81
C LEU A 61 -7.39 14.96 -2.41
N LYS A 62 -8.45 15.76 -2.47
CA LYS A 62 -8.42 17.18 -2.09
C LYS A 62 -8.15 17.39 -0.60
N SER A 63 -8.64 16.50 0.25
CA SER A 63 -8.44 16.56 1.70
C SER A 63 -7.13 15.91 2.17
N GLY A 64 -6.35 15.32 1.26
CA GLY A 64 -5.08 14.70 1.58
C GLY A 64 -5.23 13.47 2.47
N LYS A 65 -6.23 12.61 2.19
CA LYS A 65 -6.52 11.41 2.96
C LYS A 65 -6.24 10.13 2.19
N ILE A 66 -5.75 9.12 2.90
CA ILE A 66 -5.61 7.75 2.44
C ILE A 66 -6.76 6.93 3.03
N VAL A 67 -7.71 6.56 2.18
CA VAL A 67 -8.96 5.89 2.55
C VAL A 67 -9.18 4.70 1.61
N THR A 68 -9.70 3.58 2.13
CA THR A 68 -10.11 2.43 1.32
C THR A 68 -11.55 2.64 0.79
N PRO A 69 -11.89 2.16 -0.42
CA PRO A 69 -13.26 2.30 -0.95
C PRO A 69 -14.29 1.48 -0.17
N LEU A 70 -13.89 0.31 0.33
CA LEU A 70 -14.65 -0.61 1.19
C LEU A 70 -14.12 -0.56 2.63
N PRO A 71 -14.79 -1.19 3.62
CA PRO A 71 -14.27 -1.27 4.99
C PRO A 71 -12.79 -1.72 5.01
N PRO A 72 -11.90 -1.01 5.71
CA PRO A 72 -10.46 -1.26 5.64
C PRO A 72 -10.06 -2.69 6.02
N LYS A 73 -10.66 -3.26 7.06
CA LYS A 73 -10.38 -4.63 7.51
C LYS A 73 -10.66 -5.66 6.40
N THR A 74 -11.81 -5.57 5.74
CA THR A 74 -12.16 -6.45 4.61
C THR A 74 -11.19 -6.27 3.45
N THR A 75 -10.85 -5.02 3.13
CA THR A 75 -9.89 -4.67 2.07
C THR A 75 -8.50 -5.28 2.32
N PHE A 76 -8.03 -5.24 3.57
CA PHE A 76 -6.73 -5.79 3.95
C PHE A 76 -6.72 -7.30 4.09
N LEU A 77 -7.83 -7.95 4.46
CA LEU A 77 -7.88 -9.41 4.53
C LEU A 77 -7.92 -10.07 3.13
N ASP A 78 -8.49 -9.36 2.15
CA ASP A 78 -8.49 -9.74 0.73
C ASP A 78 -7.07 -9.70 0.15
N ASP A 79 -6.34 -8.60 0.38
CA ASP A 79 -4.95 -8.44 -0.01
C ASP A 79 -4.17 -7.65 1.07
N PRO A 80 -3.42 -8.36 1.94
CA PRO A 80 -2.72 -7.71 3.05
C PRO A 80 -1.61 -6.76 2.62
N LEU A 81 -1.07 -6.88 1.40
CA LEU A 81 -0.06 -5.96 0.89
C LEU A 81 -0.60 -4.52 0.78
N ARG A 82 -1.92 -4.34 0.71
CA ARG A 82 -2.59 -3.04 0.70
C ARG A 82 -2.31 -2.21 1.95
N VAL A 83 -1.99 -2.84 3.08
CA VAL A 83 -1.55 -2.12 4.30
C VAL A 83 -0.26 -1.34 4.02
N LEU A 84 0.75 -2.01 3.46
CA LEU A 84 2.03 -1.38 3.13
C LEU A 84 1.85 -0.36 2.01
N ARG A 85 1.03 -0.65 0.99
CA ARG A 85 0.71 0.34 -0.06
C ARG A 85 0.08 1.60 0.50
N ALA A 86 -0.86 1.49 1.45
CA ALA A 86 -1.51 2.63 2.10
C ALA A 86 -0.49 3.51 2.85
N ILE A 87 0.41 2.89 3.62
CA ILE A 87 1.52 3.58 4.29
C ILE A 87 2.41 4.29 3.28
N ARG A 88 2.80 3.59 2.20
CA ARG A 88 3.65 4.14 1.15
C ARG A 88 3.01 5.36 0.51
N PHE A 89 1.73 5.30 0.14
CA PHE A 89 1.03 6.43 -0.46
C PHE A 89 0.86 7.60 0.52
N GLY A 90 0.56 7.32 1.79
CA GLY A 90 0.49 8.34 2.85
C GLY A 90 1.82 9.07 3.05
N ALA A 91 2.94 8.35 3.04
CA ALA A 91 4.26 8.93 3.10
C ALA A 91 4.64 9.68 1.82
N ARG A 92 4.45 9.05 0.65
CA ARG A 92 4.81 9.62 -0.66
C ARG A 92 4.13 10.97 -0.93
N PHE A 93 2.84 11.07 -0.62
CA PHE A 93 2.07 12.30 -0.87
C PHE A 93 1.94 13.21 0.35
N GLY A 94 2.45 12.80 1.51
CA GLY A 94 2.26 13.55 2.75
C GLY A 94 0.83 13.49 3.30
N PHE A 95 -0.01 12.60 2.78
CA PHE A 95 -1.40 12.43 3.19
C PHE A 95 -1.51 11.75 4.55
N LEU A 96 -2.69 11.87 5.16
CA LEU A 96 -3.01 11.23 6.44
C LEU A 96 -3.75 9.92 6.19
N LEU A 97 -3.33 8.86 6.88
CA LEU A 97 -4.10 7.62 6.95
C LEU A 97 -5.37 7.88 7.75
N ASP A 98 -6.51 7.45 7.21
CA ASP A 98 -7.79 7.49 7.93
C ASP A 98 -7.76 6.64 9.21
N GLU A 99 -8.50 7.04 10.24
CA GLU A 99 -8.44 6.36 11.54
C GLU A 99 -8.98 4.92 11.47
N GLU A 100 -10.07 4.67 10.73
CA GLU A 100 -10.58 3.29 10.55
C GLU A 100 -9.56 2.41 9.82
N LEU A 101 -8.77 3.01 8.92
CA LEU A 101 -7.70 2.34 8.21
C LEU A 101 -6.57 1.95 9.17
N LYS A 102 -6.14 2.87 10.04
CA LYS A 102 -5.12 2.59 11.06
C LYS A 102 -5.56 1.52 12.04
N GLU A 103 -6.80 1.58 12.51
CA GLU A 103 -7.39 0.58 13.41
C GLU A 103 -7.39 -0.81 12.76
N ALA A 104 -7.83 -0.92 11.50
CA ALA A 104 -7.82 -2.17 10.77
C ALA A 104 -6.40 -2.70 10.53
N ALA A 105 -5.46 -1.85 10.14
CA ALA A 105 -4.06 -2.25 9.93
C ALA A 105 -3.38 -2.72 11.21
N SER A 106 -3.81 -2.22 12.36
CA SER A 106 -3.27 -2.59 13.67
C SER A 106 -3.92 -3.85 14.26
N CYS A 107 -4.97 -4.38 13.65
CA CYS A 107 -5.68 -5.57 14.10
C CYS A 107 -4.84 -6.85 13.89
N ASP A 108 -4.83 -7.74 14.89
CA ASP A 108 -4.05 -8.97 14.86
C ASP A 108 -4.39 -9.86 13.66
N GLU A 109 -5.67 -9.98 13.28
CA GLU A 109 -6.07 -10.76 12.11
C GLU A 109 -5.44 -10.25 10.79
N VAL A 110 -5.31 -8.93 10.64
CA VAL A 110 -4.70 -8.32 9.46
C VAL A 110 -3.18 -8.49 9.49
N LYS A 111 -2.57 -8.34 10.67
CA LYS A 111 -1.15 -8.59 10.90
C LYS A 111 -0.76 -10.03 10.59
N ASP A 112 -1.55 -10.99 11.07
CA ASP A 112 -1.36 -12.42 10.82
C ASP A 112 -1.52 -12.73 9.32
N ALA A 113 -2.52 -12.15 8.68
CA ALA A 113 -2.71 -12.30 7.24
C ALA A 113 -1.53 -11.71 6.44
N LEU A 114 -1.00 -10.54 6.84
CA LEU A 114 0.17 -9.93 6.22
C LEU A 114 1.41 -10.82 6.37
N ALA A 115 1.65 -11.35 7.57
CA ALA A 115 2.78 -12.23 7.84
C ALA A 115 2.68 -13.58 7.11
N ALA A 116 1.46 -14.13 6.98
CA ALA A 116 1.24 -15.46 6.42
C ALA A 116 1.10 -15.49 4.89
N LYS A 117 0.48 -14.46 4.29
CA LYS A 117 0.10 -14.47 2.87
C LYS A 117 1.06 -13.71 1.95
N ILE A 118 1.83 -12.76 2.48
CA ILE A 118 2.68 -11.89 1.66
C ILE A 118 4.13 -12.36 1.74
N SER A 119 4.76 -12.52 0.58
CA SER A 119 6.16 -12.93 0.50
C SER A 119 7.11 -11.83 1.02
N ARG A 120 8.30 -12.25 1.45
CA ARG A 120 9.33 -11.32 1.93
C ARG A 120 9.78 -10.36 0.83
N GLU A 121 9.79 -10.81 -0.42
CA GLU A 121 10.10 -10.00 -1.59
C GLU A 121 9.02 -8.94 -1.83
N GLY A 122 7.74 -9.32 -1.70
CA GLY A 122 6.62 -8.37 -1.82
C GLY A 122 6.68 -7.26 -0.76
N ILE A 123 6.98 -7.63 0.49
CA ILE A 123 7.23 -6.65 1.56
C ILE A 123 8.45 -5.79 1.20
N GLY A 124 9.56 -6.41 0.79
CA GLY A 124 10.81 -5.71 0.44
C GLY A 124 10.60 -4.63 -0.63
N VAL A 125 9.88 -4.97 -1.71
CA VAL A 125 9.56 -4.02 -2.79
C VAL A 125 8.81 -2.78 -2.26
N GLU A 126 7.81 -2.97 -1.40
CA GLU A 126 7.08 -1.84 -0.84
C GLU A 126 7.95 -0.99 0.09
N ILE A 127 8.84 -1.61 0.87
CA ILE A 127 9.80 -0.90 1.73
C ILE A 127 10.81 -0.12 0.90
N ASP A 128 11.39 -0.70 -0.14
CA ASP A 128 12.33 -0.01 -1.03
C ASP A 128 11.69 1.23 -1.66
N LEU A 129 10.42 1.13 -2.06
CA LEU A 129 9.66 2.24 -2.59
C LEU A 129 9.33 3.31 -1.54
N MET A 130 9.13 2.94 -0.27
CA MET A 130 8.97 3.91 0.83
C MET A 130 10.28 4.65 1.12
N LEU A 131 11.39 3.92 1.17
CA LEU A 131 12.72 4.46 1.48
C LEU A 131 13.26 5.34 0.35
N SER A 132 12.97 4.99 -0.89
CA SER A 132 13.31 5.80 -2.08
C SER A 132 12.33 6.96 -2.30
N GLY A 133 11.31 7.10 -1.45
CA GLY A 133 10.27 8.12 -1.55
C GLY A 133 10.64 9.44 -0.88
N ASN A 134 9.69 10.38 -0.90
CA ASN A 134 9.92 11.75 -0.40
C ASN A 134 9.97 11.85 1.14
N GLN A 135 9.35 10.92 1.86
CA GLN A 135 9.21 10.98 3.33
C GLN A 135 9.46 9.61 3.98
N PRO A 136 10.68 9.06 3.87
CA PRO A 136 11.01 7.73 4.41
C PRO A 136 10.82 7.65 5.93
N ALA A 137 11.17 8.72 6.66
CA ALA A 137 10.96 8.79 8.11
C ALA A 137 9.47 8.66 8.48
N LYS A 138 8.57 9.34 7.76
CA LYS A 138 7.12 9.26 7.99
C LYS A 138 6.58 7.86 7.70
N ALA A 139 7.09 7.18 6.67
CA ALA A 139 6.73 5.80 6.38
C ALA A 139 7.13 4.87 7.55
N MET A 140 8.35 5.03 8.06
CA MET A 140 8.84 4.28 9.22
C MET A 140 8.04 4.55 10.49
N THR A 141 7.67 5.81 10.74
CA THR A 141 6.76 6.17 11.84
C THR A 141 5.45 5.41 11.76
N TYR A 142 4.79 5.38 10.59
CA TYR A 142 3.55 4.60 10.42
C TYR A 142 3.75 3.11 10.65
N ILE A 143 4.85 2.51 10.19
CA ILE A 143 5.14 1.09 10.45
C ILE A 143 5.23 0.81 11.96
N CYS A 144 5.89 1.69 12.71
CA CYS A 144 6.01 1.58 14.16
C CYS A 144 4.68 1.80 14.88
N ASP A 145 3.96 2.88 14.53
CA ASP A 145 2.70 3.26 15.17
C ASP A 145 1.61 2.18 14.98
N LEU A 146 1.60 1.52 13.81
CA LEU A 146 0.69 0.42 13.50
C LEU A 146 1.17 -0.93 14.04
N MET A 147 2.29 -0.94 14.76
CA MET A 147 2.93 -2.13 15.34
C MET A 147 3.25 -3.21 14.29
N LEU A 148 3.63 -2.79 13.08
CA LEU A 148 3.99 -3.67 11.96
C LEU A 148 5.47 -4.00 11.90
N PHE A 149 6.29 -3.36 12.75
CA PHE A 149 7.75 -3.46 12.72
C PHE A 149 8.27 -4.89 12.66
N TRP A 150 7.81 -5.76 13.57
CA TRP A 150 8.29 -7.15 13.66
C TRP A 150 7.80 -8.05 12.52
N ILE A 151 6.74 -7.65 11.83
CA ILE A 151 6.22 -8.35 10.64
C ILE A 151 7.07 -7.96 9.44
N VAL A 152 7.35 -6.67 9.31
CA VAL A 152 8.11 -6.11 8.19
C VAL A 152 9.58 -6.45 8.29
N PHE A 153 10.21 -6.33 9.47
CA PHE A 153 11.63 -6.53 9.67
C PHE A 153 11.89 -7.78 10.51
N THR A 154 12.43 -8.81 9.86
CA THR A 154 12.89 -10.01 10.56
C THR A 154 14.38 -9.89 10.82
N LEU A 155 14.77 -9.75 12.09
CA LEU A 155 16.19 -9.74 12.45
C LEU A 155 16.79 -11.14 12.22
N PRO A 156 17.98 -11.28 11.59
CA PRO A 156 18.68 -12.54 11.57
C PRO A 156 19.03 -12.92 13.01
N PRO A 157 19.12 -14.22 13.31
CA PRO A 157 19.36 -14.71 14.66
C PRO A 157 20.69 -14.29 15.29
N LYS A 158 21.59 -13.64 14.53
CA LYS A 158 22.86 -13.07 15.03
C LYS A 158 23.02 -11.66 14.48
N PHE A 159 22.52 -10.67 15.22
CA PHE A 159 22.82 -9.27 14.97
C PHE A 159 23.30 -8.61 16.27
N GLU A 160 24.60 -8.33 16.34
CA GLU A 160 25.16 -7.45 17.35
C GLU A 160 25.25 -6.04 16.73
N PRO A 161 24.36 -5.10 17.07
CA PRO A 161 24.46 -3.75 16.54
C PRO A 161 25.76 -3.11 17.00
N ALA A 162 26.51 -2.52 16.07
CA ALA A 162 27.62 -1.65 16.44
C ALA A 162 27.07 -0.51 17.32
N LYS A 163 27.57 -0.42 18.56
CA LYS A 163 27.15 0.61 19.51
C LYS A 163 27.44 1.99 18.92
N SER A 164 26.41 2.77 18.60
CA SER A 164 26.56 4.20 18.35
C SER A 164 26.16 5.00 19.59
N GLU A 165 27.03 5.88 20.04
CA GLU A 165 26.75 6.84 21.11
C GLU A 165 25.77 7.92 20.59
N GLY A 166 24.49 7.80 20.92
CA GLY A 166 23.48 8.83 20.61
C GLY A 166 22.06 8.28 20.44
N CYS A 167 21.04 9.08 20.79
CA CYS A 167 19.62 8.70 20.79
C CYS A 167 18.99 8.65 19.36
N ASP A 168 19.69 9.12 18.33
CA ASP A 168 19.26 9.03 16.92
C ASP A 168 19.59 7.67 16.25
N SER A 169 20.04 6.70 17.05
CA SER A 169 20.70 5.48 16.58
C SER A 169 19.77 4.47 15.89
N TYR A 170 18.48 4.42 16.21
CA TYR A 170 17.63 3.34 15.70
C TYR A 170 17.34 3.45 14.21
N LEU A 171 17.08 4.64 13.67
CA LEU A 171 16.87 4.83 12.23
C LEU A 171 18.16 4.58 11.44
N LEU A 172 19.31 4.95 12.01
CA LEU A 172 20.62 4.76 11.37
C LEU A 172 21.10 3.29 11.43
N ILE A 173 20.81 2.60 12.54
CA ILE A 173 21.03 1.16 12.70
C ILE A 173 20.09 0.39 11.78
N LEU A 174 18.81 0.77 11.71
CA LEU A 174 17.84 0.17 10.80
C LEU A 174 18.24 0.42 9.35
N TRP A 175 18.70 1.62 9.02
CA TRP A 175 19.22 1.98 7.70
C TRP A 175 20.43 1.14 7.30
N ASN A 176 21.43 1.00 8.18
CA ASN A 176 22.60 0.16 7.95
C ASN A 176 22.24 -1.33 7.84
N TYR A 177 21.28 -1.78 8.65
CA TYR A 177 20.80 -3.15 8.67
C TYR A 177 19.99 -3.50 7.40
N ILE A 178 19.12 -2.60 6.93
CA ILE A 178 18.39 -2.75 5.65
C ILE A 178 19.38 -2.80 4.49
N PHE A 179 20.41 -1.94 4.48
CA PHE A 179 21.47 -1.99 3.47
C PHE A 179 22.28 -3.30 3.48
N GLN A 180 22.55 -3.88 4.65
CA GLN A 180 23.31 -5.13 4.76
C GLN A 180 22.51 -6.38 4.38
N VAL A 181 21.19 -6.38 4.56
CA VAL A 181 20.34 -7.57 4.34
C VAL A 181 19.74 -7.62 2.93
N TYR A 182 19.55 -6.46 2.28
CA TYR A 182 18.86 -6.40 0.98
C TYR A 182 19.77 -6.09 -0.22
N PHE A 183 21.06 -5.76 -0.02
CA PHE A 183 21.99 -5.40 -1.12
C PHE A 183 23.22 -6.31 -1.30
N TRP A 184 23.22 -7.53 -0.74
CA TRP A 184 24.22 -8.58 -1.02
C TRP A 184 23.61 -9.97 -1.10
#